data_AF-A0A413PJH5-F1
#
_entry.id   AF-A0A413PJH5-F1
#
_cell.length_a   1.000
_cell.length_b   1.000
_cell.length_c   1.000
_cell.angle_alpha   90.00
_cell.angle_beta   90.00
_cell.angle_gamma   90.00
#
_symmetry.space_group_name_H-M   'P 1'
#
loop_
_entity.id
_entity.type
_entity.pdbx_description
1 polymer ?
#
loop_
_entity_poly.entity_id
_entity_poly.type
_entity_poly.pdbx_seq_one_letter_code
_entity_poly.pdbx_strand_id
1 'polypeptide(L)'
;MKMAINKVDYDVLTTGVSVYSNQAGAIDDVIKTLVNMNGQLQDGWTNQTADAFIERFESEYKPALYKVEEAVQSISDFINSYMQSRQDDDARGAAAVRG
;
A
#
# COMPACT_ATOMS: atom_id res chain seq x y z
N MET A 1 36.36 1.62 -3.83
CA MET A 1 35.13 2.25 -3.27
C MET A 1 34.29 2.75 -4.44
N LYS A 2 33.10 2.19 -4.64
CA LYS A 2 32.15 2.72 -5.63
C LYS A 2 31.43 3.87 -4.93
N MET A 3 31.66 5.12 -5.33
CA MET A 3 30.88 6.24 -4.79
C MET A 3 29.41 5.96 -5.09
N ALA A 4 28.59 5.85 -4.05
CA ALA A 4 27.14 5.80 -4.22
C ALA A 4 26.72 7.13 -4.85
N ILE A 5 26.13 7.08 -6.05
CA ILE A 5 25.55 8.26 -6.68
C ILE A 5 24.36 8.66 -5.81
N ASN A 6 24.52 9.65 -4.93
CA ASN A 6 23.48 10.15 -4.03
C ASN A 6 22.62 11.20 -4.76
N LYS A 7 21.94 10.79 -5.83
CA LYS A 7 20.96 11.64 -6.52
C LYS A 7 19.57 11.34 -5.97
N VAL A 8 18.93 12.36 -5.40
CA VAL A 8 17.50 12.31 -5.02
C VAL A 8 16.71 13.13 -6.03
N ASP A 9 15.77 12.47 -6.71
CA ASP A 9 14.88 13.09 -7.68
C ASP A 9 13.48 13.22 -7.06
N TYR A 10 13.21 14.37 -6.43
CA TYR A 10 12.01 14.56 -5.60
C TYR A 10 10.70 14.49 -6.40
N ASP A 11 10.72 14.83 -7.69
CA ASP A 11 9.55 14.73 -8.57
C ASP A 11 9.17 13.26 -8.81
N VAL A 12 10.18 12.41 -9.02
CA VAL A 12 9.99 10.96 -9.16
C VAL A 12 9.45 10.36 -7.86
N LEU A 13 9.98 10.77 -6.70
CA LEU A 13 9.51 10.26 -5.41
C LEU A 13 8.07 10.69 -5.12
N THR A 14 7.72 11.94 -5.40
CA THR A 14 6.35 12.48 -5.26
C THR A 14 5.37 11.74 -6.19
N THR A 15 5.81 11.46 -7.42
CA THR A 15 5.04 10.64 -8.36
C THR A 15 4.86 9.22 -7.82
N GLY A 16 5.92 8.61 -7.30
CA GLY A 16 5.90 7.26 -6.72
C GLY A 16 4.88 7.14 -5.59
N VAL A 17 4.90 8.07 -4.62
CA VAL A 17 3.91 8.15 -3.54
C VAL A 17 2.49 8.11 -4.07
N SER A 18 2.19 8.99 -5.04
CA SER A 18 0.85 9.10 -5.61
C SER A 18 0.44 7.81 -6.32
N VAL A 19 1.33 7.21 -7.10
CA VAL A 19 1.05 5.97 -7.83
C VAL A 19 0.76 4.83 -6.86
N TYR A 20 1.64 4.58 -5.87
CA TYR A 20 1.45 3.46 -4.94
C TYR A 20 0.18 3.64 -4.10
N SER A 21 -0.08 4.85 -3.57
CA SER A 21 -1.29 5.08 -2.78
C SER A 21 -2.57 4.94 -3.62
N ASN A 22 -2.58 5.44 -4.86
CA ASN A 22 -3.72 5.25 -5.77
C ASN A 22 -3.98 3.77 -6.07
N GLN A 23 -2.91 2.97 -6.26
CA GLN A 23 -3.06 1.55 -6.52
C GLN A 23 -3.50 0.76 -5.28
N ALA A 24 -3.08 1.14 -4.08
CA ALA A 24 -3.62 0.56 -2.85
C ALA A 24 -5.15 0.78 -2.76
N GLY A 25 -5.61 2.01 -3.02
CA GLY A 25 -7.05 2.31 -3.08
C GLY A 25 -7.79 1.49 -4.15
N ALA A 26 -7.21 1.34 -5.35
CA ALA A 26 -7.80 0.52 -6.39
C ALA A 26 -7.89 -0.98 -6.01
N ILE A 27 -6.89 -1.48 -5.26
CA ILE A 27 -6.91 -2.85 -4.74
C ILE A 27 -8.02 -2.99 -3.67
N ASP A 28 -8.19 -2.02 -2.77
CA ASP A 28 -9.28 -2.03 -1.78
C ASP A 28 -10.66 -2.08 -2.46
N ASP A 29 -10.87 -1.31 -3.54
CA ASP A 29 -12.12 -1.36 -4.31
C ASP A 29 -12.36 -2.74 -4.96
N VAL A 30 -11.31 -3.40 -5.45
CA VAL A 30 -11.38 -4.78 -5.94
C VAL A 30 -11.74 -5.74 -4.79
N ILE A 31 -11.11 -5.61 -3.63
CA ILE A 31 -11.39 -6.46 -2.46
C ILE A 31 -12.85 -6.31 -2.02
N LYS A 32 -13.36 -5.07 -1.94
CA LYS A 32 -14.77 -4.79 -1.62
C LYS A 32 -15.71 -5.44 -2.62
N THR A 33 -15.38 -5.40 -3.91
CA THR A 33 -16.15 -6.07 -4.97
C THR A 33 -16.21 -7.58 -4.75
N LEU A 34 -15.07 -8.20 -4.42
CA LEU A 34 -15.00 -9.64 -4.15
C LEU A 34 -15.77 -10.02 -2.87
N VAL A 35 -15.66 -9.24 -1.80
CA VAL A 35 -16.40 -9.46 -0.55
C VAL A 35 -17.91 -9.38 -0.79
N ASN A 36 -18.38 -8.40 -1.57
CA ASN A 36 -19.79 -8.28 -1.92
C ASN A 36 -20.30 -9.48 -2.72
N MET A 37 -19.53 -9.95 -3.71
CA MET A 37 -19.86 -11.16 -4.46
C MET A 37 -19.91 -12.38 -3.53
N ASN A 38 -18.99 -12.48 -2.58
CA ASN A 38 -18.97 -13.58 -1.62
C ASN A 38 -20.22 -13.59 -0.72
N GLY A 39 -20.74 -12.42 -0.33
CA GLY A 39 -22.03 -12.30 0.35
C GLY A 39 -23.20 -12.80 -0.50
N GLN A 40 -23.24 -12.44 -1.79
CA GLN A 40 -24.26 -12.96 -2.71
C GLN A 40 -24.17 -14.48 -2.92
N LEU A 41 -22.96 -15.04 -2.93
CA LEU A 41 -22.76 -16.49 -2.98
C LEU A 41 -23.29 -17.16 -1.71
N GLN A 42 -23.06 -16.58 -0.54
CA GLN A 42 -23.60 -17.10 0.73
C GLN A 42 -25.13 -17.15 0.72
N ASP A 43 -25.78 -16.13 0.17
CA ASP A 43 -27.25 -16.05 0.08
C ASP A 43 -27.84 -17.01 -0.98
N GLY A 44 -27.15 -17.18 -2.11
CA GLY A 44 -27.65 -17.93 -3.28
C GLY A 44 -27.19 -19.38 -3.38
N TRP A 45 -26.16 -19.78 -2.64
CA TRP A 45 -25.56 -21.10 -2.70
C TRP A 45 -25.39 -21.67 -1.29
N THR A 46 -26.38 -22.45 -0.85
CA THR A 46 -26.39 -23.00 0.52
C THR A 46 -26.25 -24.51 0.51
N ASN A 47 -25.03 -25.00 0.74
CA ASN A 47 -24.71 -26.39 1.02
C ASN A 47 -23.34 -26.49 1.74
N GLN A 48 -22.96 -27.66 2.24
CA GLN A 48 -21.70 -27.86 2.96
C GLN A 48 -20.45 -27.44 2.16
N THR A 49 -20.47 -27.58 0.83
CA THR A 49 -19.36 -27.14 -0.02
C THR A 49 -19.28 -25.62 -0.10
N ALA A 50 -20.43 -24.95 -0.19
CA ALA A 50 -20.52 -23.50 -0.14
C ALA A 50 -20.02 -22.98 1.20
N ASP A 51 -20.46 -23.58 2.32
CA ASP A 51 -20.03 -23.18 3.67
C ASP A 51 -18.50 -23.26 3.82
N ALA A 52 -17.89 -24.36 3.38
CA ALA A 52 -16.44 -24.53 3.40
C ALA A 52 -15.70 -23.52 2.49
N PHE A 53 -16.29 -23.16 1.35
CA PHE A 53 -15.75 -22.13 0.48
C PHE A 53 -15.80 -20.74 1.13
N ILE A 54 -16.96 -20.35 1.69
CA ILE A 54 -17.15 -19.06 2.37
C ILE A 54 -16.20 -18.93 3.56
N GLU A 55 -16.09 -19.98 4.39
CA GLU A 55 -15.16 -20.02 5.52
C GLU A 55 -13.72 -19.78 5.06
N ARG A 56 -13.31 -20.46 3.98
CA ARG A 56 -11.95 -20.31 3.44
C ARG A 56 -11.71 -18.92 2.86
N PHE A 57 -12.69 -18.35 2.18
CA PHE A 57 -12.58 -16.98 1.66
C PHE A 57 -12.39 -15.97 2.80
N GLU A 58 -13.21 -16.05 3.85
CA GLU A 58 -13.16 -15.11 4.98
C GLU A 58 -11.88 -15.28 5.84
N SER A 59 -11.44 -16.52 6.05
CA SER A 59 -10.31 -16.81 6.95
C SER A 59 -8.93 -16.77 6.28
N GLU A 60 -8.82 -17.16 5.01
CA GLU A 60 -7.53 -17.24 4.30
C GLU A 60 -7.38 -16.14 3.25
N TYR A 61 -8.34 -16.04 2.32
CA TYR A 61 -8.14 -15.26 1.10
C TYR A 61 -8.33 -13.76 1.32
N LYS A 62 -9.40 -13.34 1.98
CA LYS A 62 -9.67 -11.94 2.27
C LYS A 62 -8.53 -11.28 3.08
N PRO A 63 -8.01 -11.88 4.17
CA PRO A 63 -6.85 -11.33 4.87
C PRO A 63 -5.59 -11.27 4.00
N ALA A 64 -5.36 -12.27 3.14
CA ALA A 64 -4.21 -12.26 2.23
C ALA A 64 -4.30 -11.13 1.20
N LEU A 65 -5.51 -10.83 0.69
CA LEU A 65 -5.74 -9.72 -0.23
C LEU A 65 -5.51 -8.37 0.46
N TYR A 66 -6.01 -8.18 1.68
CA TYR A 66 -5.73 -6.96 2.45
C TYR A 66 -4.24 -6.78 2.76
N LYS A 67 -3.50 -7.85 3.01
CA LYS A 67 -2.03 -7.76 3.16
C LYS A 67 -1.33 -7.26 1.89
N VAL A 68 -1.87 -7.54 0.70
CA VAL A 68 -1.33 -7.00 -0.55
C VAL A 68 -1.62 -5.50 -0.65
N GLU A 69 -2.84 -5.08 -0.33
CA GLU A 69 -3.23 -3.68 -0.28
C GLU A 69 -2.35 -2.88 0.70
N GLU A 70 -2.22 -3.36 1.94
CA GLU A 70 -1.35 -2.79 2.97
C GLU A 70 0.11 -2.72 2.51
N ALA A 71 0.62 -3.78 1.87
CA ALA A 71 1.99 -3.80 1.37
C ALA A 71 2.21 -2.74 0.28
N VAL A 72 1.24 -2.54 -0.63
CA VAL A 72 1.32 -1.51 -1.67
C VAL A 72 1.28 -0.11 -1.05
N GLN A 73 0.39 0.13 -0.08
CA GLN A 73 0.32 1.41 0.64
C GLN A 73 1.62 1.70 1.42
N SER A 74 2.21 0.67 2.05
CA SER A 74 3.46 0.81 2.82
C SER A 74 4.64 1.34 1.99
N ILE A 75 4.63 1.11 0.66
CA ILE A 75 5.65 1.65 -0.24
C ILE A 75 5.50 3.17 -0.35
N SER A 76 4.27 3.66 -0.50
CA SER A 76 3.99 5.11 -0.49
C SER A 76 4.42 5.73 0.84
N ASP A 77 4.07 5.11 1.96
CA ASP A 77 4.38 5.61 3.30
C ASP A 77 5.90 5.69 3.53
N PHE A 78 6.63 4.66 3.08
CA PHE A 78 8.09 4.65 3.13
C PHE A 78 8.71 5.80 2.33
N ILE A 79 8.27 6.01 1.09
CA ILE A 79 8.81 7.08 0.22
C ILE A 79 8.50 8.45 0.83
N ASN A 80 7.28 8.66 1.34
CA ASN A 80 6.90 9.89 2.02
C ASN A 80 7.77 10.17 3.25
N SER A 81 7.97 9.18 4.12
CA SER A 81 8.81 9.30 5.32
C SER A 81 10.27 9.63 4.97
N TYR A 82 10.80 9.00 3.92
CA TYR A 82 12.12 9.31 3.40
C TYR A 82 12.24 10.75 2.88
N MET A 83 11.24 11.26 2.16
CA MET A 83 11.27 12.65 1.67
C MET A 83 11.20 13.66 2.82
N GLN A 84 10.36 13.41 3.83
CA GLN A 84 10.23 14.30 5.00
C GLN A 84 11.54 14.37 5.79
N SER A 85 12.16 13.21 6.08
CA SER A 85 13.45 13.18 6.79
C SER A 85 14.56 13.92 6.04
N ARG A 86 14.60 13.83 4.71
CA ARG A 86 15.58 14.59 3.90
C ARG A 86 15.34 16.10 3.91
N GLN A 87 14.09 16.54 3.83
CA GLN A 87 13.77 17.97 3.93
C GLN A 87 14.16 18.55 5.29
N ASP A 88 13.93 17.79 6.37
CA ASP A 88 14.34 18.17 7.72
C ASP A 88 15.87 18.29 7.85
N ASP A 89 16.62 17.34 7.30
CA ASP A 89 18.08 17.35 7.31
C ASP A 89 18.64 18.54 6.51
N ASP A 90 18.08 18.80 5.32
CA ASP A 90 18.46 19.93 4.47
C ASP A 90 18.16 21.28 5.16
N ALA A 91 17.02 21.41 5.84
CA ALA A 91 16.66 22.62 6.59
C ALA A 91 17.62 22.90 7.76
N ARG A 92 18.04 21.85 8.49
CA ARG A 92 19.02 21.95 9.58
C ARG A 92 20.42 22.29 9.05
N GLY A 93 20.83 21.68 7.94
CA GLY A 93 22.10 21.97 7.28
C GLY A 93 22.18 23.41 6.79
N ALA A 94 21.13 23.93 6.15
CA ALA A 94 21.06 25.31 5.68
C ALA A 94 21.08 26.33 6.84
N ALA A 95 20.47 26.01 7.98
CA ALA A 95 20.53 26.84 9.17
C ALA A 95 21.94 26.89 9.78
N ALA A 96 22.67 25.78 9.77
CA ALA A 96 24.04 25.69 10.31
C ALA A 96 25.11 26.40 9.45
N VAL A 97 24.85 26.61 8.15
CA VAL A 97 25.75 27.35 7.24
C VAL A 97 25.54 28.87 7.33
N ARG A 98 24.39 29.32 7.86
CA ARG A 98 24.05 30.74 8.00
C ARG A 98 24.36 31.33 9.39
N GLY A 99 24.71 30.50 10.38
CA GLY A 99 25.18 30.91 11.71
C GLY A 99 26.69 30.86 11.81
#